data_AF-A0A1J7ITL0-F1
#
_entry.id   AF-A0A1J7ITL0-F1
#
_cell.length_a   1.000
_cell.length_b   1.000
_cell.length_c   1.000
_cell.angle_alpha   90.00
_cell.angle_beta   90.00
_cell.angle_gamma   90.00
#
_symmetry.space_group_name_H-M   'P 1'
#
loop_
_entity.id
_entity.type
_entity.pdbx_description
1 polymer ?
#
loop_
_entity_poly.entity_id
_entity_poly.type
_entity_poly.pdbx_seq_one_letter_code
_entity_poly.pdbx_strand_id
1 'polypeptide(L)'
;MNSREASVAATAAFIGALASAIAFRFFYRSHSSKSIPSQNHILSNNRSSIDPFDPSKRKGYLSWDDYFMAIAFLSAERSKDPNRQVGACLVSQDGIILGIGYNGFPRGCADDKLPWAKKSRTGDPLETKYP
;
A
#
# COMPACT_ATOMS: atom_id res chain seq x y z
N MET A 1 -7.66 -31.04 45.74
CA MET A 1 -8.07 -30.95 44.31
C MET A 1 -8.27 -32.36 43.78
N ASN A 2 -9.47 -32.67 43.29
CA ASN A 2 -9.77 -33.99 42.73
C ASN A 2 -9.18 -34.12 41.33
N SER A 3 -8.78 -35.33 40.95
CA SER A 3 -8.14 -35.62 39.64
C SER A 3 -8.95 -35.16 38.42
N ARG A 4 -10.28 -35.06 38.57
CA ARG A 4 -11.20 -34.57 37.54
C ARG A 4 -11.14 -33.05 37.34
N GLU A 5 -10.91 -32.28 38.40
CA GLU A 5 -10.74 -30.82 38.31
C GLU A 5 -9.41 -30.46 37.62
N ALA A 6 -8.36 -31.23 37.93
CA ALA A 6 -7.05 -31.07 37.31
C ALA A 6 -7.06 -31.42 35.81
N SER A 7 -7.79 -32.45 35.38
CA SER A 7 -7.90 -32.83 33.96
C SER A 7 -8.73 -31.84 33.15
N VAL A 8 -9.81 -31.30 33.72
CA VAL A 8 -10.63 -30.25 33.08
C VAL A 8 -9.85 -28.96 32.95
N ALA A 9 -9.10 -28.55 33.98
CA ALA A 9 -8.24 -27.37 33.91
C ALA A 9 -7.13 -27.51 32.86
N ALA A 10 -6.48 -28.68 32.79
CA ALA A 10 -5.42 -28.93 31.82
C ALA A 10 -5.94 -28.93 30.37
N THR A 11 -7.06 -29.60 30.11
CA THR A 11 -7.66 -29.65 28.75
C THR A 11 -8.15 -28.28 28.28
N ALA A 12 -8.76 -27.48 29.16
CA ALA A 12 -9.14 -26.10 28.84
C ALA A 12 -7.93 -25.21 28.51
N ALA A 13 -6.83 -25.35 29.26
CA ALA A 13 -5.60 -24.57 29.02
C ALA A 13 -4.97 -24.90 27.65
N PHE A 14 -4.95 -26.18 27.25
CA PHE A 14 -4.41 -26.59 25.94
C PHE A 14 -5.23 -26.08 24.76
N ILE A 15 -6.57 -26.16 24.83
CA ILE A 15 -7.45 -25.68 23.76
C ILE A 15 -7.37 -24.15 23.63
N GLY A 16 -7.35 -23.43 24.77
CA GLY A 16 -7.18 -21.98 24.78
C GLY A 16 -5.86 -21.53 24.16
N ALA A 17 -4.75 -22.22 24.46
CA ALA A 17 -3.45 -21.92 23.89
C ALA A 17 -3.39 -22.19 22.37
N LEU A 18 -3.98 -23.31 21.91
CA LEU A 18 -4.00 -23.67 20.49
C LEU A 18 -4.87 -22.71 19.65
N ALA A 19 -6.07 -22.38 20.13
CA ALA A 19 -6.96 -21.43 19.45
C ALA A 19 -6.33 -20.05 19.35
N SER A 20 -5.67 -19.59 20.42
CA SER A 20 -4.98 -18.29 20.44
C SER A 20 -3.77 -18.27 19.48
N ALA A 21 -2.99 -19.35 19.40
CA ALA A 21 -1.86 -19.43 18.46
C ALA A 21 -2.30 -19.47 16.98
N ILE A 22 -3.42 -20.14 16.68
CA ILE A 22 -4.00 -20.17 15.32
C ILE A 22 -4.57 -18.80 14.96
N ALA A 23 -5.30 -18.15 15.88
CA ALA A 23 -5.81 -16.80 15.67
C ALA A 23 -4.66 -15.79 15.49
N PHE A 24 -3.57 -15.89 16.27
CA PHE A 24 -2.38 -15.07 16.08
C PHE A 24 -1.74 -15.31 14.70
N ARG A 25 -1.63 -16.56 14.24
CA ARG A 25 -1.10 -16.85 12.89
C ARG A 25 -2.03 -16.45 11.76
N PHE A 26 -3.35 -16.42 11.96
CA PHE A 26 -4.30 -16.09 10.89
C PHE A 26 -4.57 -14.58 10.81
N PHE A 27 -4.70 -13.90 11.95
CA PHE A 27 -4.96 -12.46 12.03
C PHE A 27 -3.69 -11.60 12.11
N TYR A 28 -2.61 -12.09 12.71
CA TYR A 28 -1.32 -11.37 12.81
C TYR A 28 -0.23 -11.93 11.88
N ARG A 29 -0.57 -12.78 10.90
CA ARG A 29 0.26 -12.89 9.70
C ARG A 29 0.10 -11.57 8.97
N SER A 30 0.89 -10.60 9.44
CA SER A 30 1.24 -9.39 8.75
C SER A 30 1.34 -9.75 7.28
N HIS A 31 0.56 -9.05 6.44
CA HIS A 31 0.89 -8.92 5.05
C HIS A 31 2.33 -8.41 5.04
N SER A 32 3.28 -9.34 5.00
CA SER A 32 4.67 -9.05 4.75
C SER A 32 4.61 -8.34 3.42
N SER A 33 4.73 -7.02 3.49
CA SER A 33 4.99 -6.16 2.36
C SER A 33 6.23 -6.75 1.74
N LYS A 34 6.04 -7.61 0.73
CA LYS A 34 7.10 -7.99 -0.18
C LYS A 34 7.61 -6.65 -0.68
N SER A 35 8.80 -6.29 -0.22
CA SER A 35 9.52 -5.15 -0.78
C SER A 35 9.52 -5.36 -2.28
N ILE A 36 8.98 -4.38 -3.00
CA ILE A 36 9.10 -4.32 -4.45
C ILE A 36 10.59 -4.45 -4.75
N PRO A 37 11.04 -5.51 -5.45
CA PRO A 37 12.42 -5.59 -5.87
C PRO A 37 12.64 -4.36 -6.74
N SER A 38 13.67 -3.55 -6.41
CA SER A 38 14.14 -2.46 -7.27
C SER A 38 14.25 -2.99 -8.70
N GLN A 39 13.28 -2.63 -9.55
CA GLN A 39 13.24 -3.04 -10.96
C GLN A 39 14.29 -2.25 -11.73
N ASN A 40 15.56 -2.62 -11.55
CA ASN A 40 16.61 -2.33 -12.53
C ASN A 40 16.65 -3.39 -13.64
N HIS A 41 15.56 -4.13 -13.86
CA HIS A 41 15.43 -5.13 -14.92
C HIS A 41 14.51 -4.65 -16.06
N ILE A 42 14.68 -3.40 -16.46
CA ILE A 42 14.12 -2.81 -17.68
C ILE A 42 15.36 -2.16 -18.32
N LEU A 43 16.13 -2.83 -19.16
CA LEU A 43 15.95 -2.83 -20.62
C LEU A 43 16.89 -3.89 -21.22
N SER A 44 16.53 -5.18 -21.18
CA SER A 44 17.08 -6.11 -22.18
C SER A 44 16.25 -5.94 -23.46
N ASN A 45 16.71 -5.05 -24.34
CA ASN A 45 16.19 -4.86 -25.68
C ASN A 45 16.43 -6.11 -26.53
N ASN A 46 15.62 -7.15 -26.33
CA ASN A 46 15.39 -8.18 -27.32
C ASN A 46 14.03 -7.89 -27.95
N ARG A 47 14.02 -6.98 -28.94
CA ARG A 47 12.89 -6.84 -29.86
C ARG A 47 12.89 -8.06 -30.79
N SER A 48 12.46 -9.21 -30.28
CA SER A 48 11.99 -10.26 -31.19
C SER A 48 10.83 -9.65 -31.98
N SER A 49 10.90 -9.72 -33.31
CA SER A 49 9.84 -9.26 -34.19
C SER A 49 8.52 -9.84 -33.73
N ILE A 50 7.58 -8.98 -33.33
CA ILE A 50 6.24 -9.41 -32.94
C ILE A 50 5.57 -9.88 -34.22
N ASP A 51 5.26 -11.17 -34.30
CA ASP A 51 4.48 -11.73 -35.41
C ASP A 51 3.05 -11.15 -35.32
N PRO A 52 2.61 -10.35 -36.31
CA PRO A 52 1.28 -9.73 -36.28
C PRO A 52 0.13 -10.74 -36.40
N PHE A 53 0.41 -12.00 -36.72
CA PHE A 53 -0.58 -13.07 -36.83
C PHE A 53 -0.55 -14.06 -35.65
N ASP A 54 0.34 -13.88 -34.67
CA ASP A 54 0.37 -14.74 -33.47
C ASP A 54 -0.91 -14.51 -32.62
N PRO A 55 -1.76 -15.54 -32.42
CA PRO A 55 -2.98 -15.41 -31.62
C PRO A 55 -2.71 -15.37 -30.11
N SER A 56 -1.46 -15.54 -29.66
CA SER A 56 -1.11 -15.62 -28.25
C SER A 56 -1.12 -14.25 -27.56
N LYS A 57 -1.40 -14.22 -26.26
CA LYS A 57 -1.28 -13.00 -25.46
C LYS A 57 0.18 -12.60 -25.32
N ARG A 58 0.44 -11.28 -25.33
CA ARG A 58 1.77 -10.73 -25.02
C ARG A 58 2.31 -11.33 -23.72
N LYS A 59 3.59 -11.66 -23.67
CA LYS A 59 4.27 -12.06 -22.42
C LYS A 59 4.72 -10.83 -21.63
N GLY A 60 4.76 -10.95 -20.29
CA GLY A 60 5.23 -9.88 -19.40
C GLY A 60 4.38 -8.61 -19.44
N TYR A 61 3.06 -8.73 -19.57
CA TYR A 61 2.17 -7.60 -19.31
C TYR A 61 1.97 -7.40 -17.81
N LEU A 62 1.57 -6.19 -17.45
CA LEU A 62 1.41 -5.78 -16.07
C LEU A 62 0.25 -6.55 -15.43
N SER A 63 0.45 -7.03 -14.20
CA SER A 63 -0.66 -7.56 -13.42
C SER A 63 -1.61 -6.43 -13.02
N TRP A 64 -2.84 -6.76 -12.64
CA TRP A 64 -3.79 -5.75 -12.16
C TRP A 64 -3.28 -5.03 -10.91
N ASP A 65 -2.71 -5.77 -9.95
CA ASP A 65 -2.15 -5.20 -8.72
C ASP A 65 -1.00 -4.23 -9.02
N ASP A 66 -0.07 -4.64 -9.90
CA ASP A 66 1.04 -3.77 -10.30
C ASP A 66 0.54 -2.54 -11.07
N TYR A 67 -0.51 -2.69 -11.88
CA TYR A 67 -1.14 -1.59 -12.61
C TYR A 67 -1.78 -0.57 -11.67
N PHE A 68 -2.61 -1.01 -10.72
CA PHE A 68 -3.26 -0.10 -9.78
C PHE A 68 -2.26 0.55 -8.83
N MET A 69 -1.23 -0.19 -8.41
CA MET A 69 -0.14 0.35 -7.61
C MET A 69 0.65 1.41 -8.40
N ALA A 70 0.99 1.13 -9.66
CA ALA A 70 1.67 2.09 -10.53
C ALA A 70 0.85 3.37 -10.70
N ILE A 71 -0.48 3.28 -10.82
CA ILE A 71 -1.35 4.46 -10.87
C ILE A 71 -1.30 5.26 -9.55
N ALA A 72 -1.27 4.59 -8.40
CA ALA A 72 -1.16 5.27 -7.11
C ALA A 72 0.16 6.04 -7.00
N PHE A 73 1.29 5.43 -7.39
CA PHE A 73 2.58 6.12 -7.45
C PHE A 73 2.57 7.27 -8.45
N LEU A 74 2.03 7.08 -9.66
CA LEU A 74 1.92 8.14 -10.65
C LEU A 74 1.04 9.30 -10.16
N SER A 75 -0.03 9.00 -9.41
CA SER A 75 -0.88 10.02 -8.81
C SER A 75 -0.13 10.81 -7.74
N ALA A 76 0.78 10.19 -6.98
CA ALA A 76 1.61 10.87 -5.99
C ALA A 76 2.47 11.98 -6.62
N GLU A 77 2.94 11.81 -7.86
CA GLU A 77 3.73 12.81 -8.61
C GLU A 77 2.96 14.11 -8.90
N ARG A 78 1.64 14.15 -8.67
CA ARG A 78 0.85 15.39 -8.72
C ARG A 78 0.95 16.23 -7.45
N SER A 79 1.41 15.65 -6.34
CA SER A 79 1.56 16.34 -5.06
C SER A 79 2.59 17.46 -5.14
N LYS A 80 2.28 18.59 -4.53
CA LYS A 80 3.21 19.72 -4.37
C LYS A 80 3.96 19.70 -3.04
N ASP A 81 3.73 18.70 -2.18
CA ASP A 81 4.46 18.57 -0.92
C ASP A 81 5.91 18.21 -1.20
N PRO A 82 6.90 19.02 -0.79
CA PRO A 82 8.32 18.73 -1.02
C PRO A 82 8.86 17.61 -0.11
N ASN A 83 8.16 17.27 0.96
CA ASN A 83 8.64 16.33 1.98
C ASN A 83 8.14 14.91 1.74
N ARG A 84 6.89 14.76 1.31
CA ARG A 84 6.27 13.44 1.08
C ARG A 84 5.16 13.49 0.05
N GLN A 85 5.32 12.71 -1.01
CA GLN A 85 4.31 12.53 -2.05
C GLN A 85 3.58 11.22 -1.81
N VAL A 86 2.25 11.28 -1.70
CA VAL A 86 1.40 10.11 -1.50
C VAL A 86 0.28 10.17 -2.53
N GLY A 87 0.03 9.04 -3.19
CA GLY A 87 -1.10 8.86 -4.08
C GLY A 87 -1.94 7.65 -3.69
N ALA A 88 -3.16 7.62 -4.21
CA ALA A 88 -4.15 6.58 -3.94
C ALA A 88 -4.92 6.25 -5.21
N CYS A 89 -5.33 4.99 -5.34
CA CYS A 89 -6.19 4.47 -6.39
C CYS A 89 -7.28 3.63 -5.74
N LEU A 90 -8.55 4.04 -5.88
CA LEU A 90 -9.72 3.32 -5.41
C LEU A 90 -10.31 2.50 -6.56
N VAL A 91 -10.43 1.19 -6.35
CA VAL A 91 -10.84 0.24 -7.38
C VAL A 91 -12.04 -0.58 -6.87
N SER A 92 -13.02 -0.84 -7.74
CA SER A 92 -14.15 -1.71 -7.44
C SER A 92 -13.74 -3.18 -7.41
N GLN A 93 -14.64 -4.05 -6.93
CA GLN A 93 -14.42 -5.50 -6.97
C GLN A 93 -14.29 -6.04 -8.41
N ASP A 94 -14.87 -5.33 -9.38
CA ASP A 94 -14.80 -5.66 -10.80
C ASP A 94 -13.53 -5.11 -11.49
N GLY A 95 -12.59 -4.52 -10.74
CA GLY A 95 -11.35 -3.98 -11.29
C GLY A 95 -11.51 -2.62 -11.99
N ILE A 96 -12.59 -1.89 -11.72
CA ILE A 96 -12.84 -0.56 -12.31
C ILE A 96 -12.32 0.52 -11.36
N ILE A 97 -11.52 1.44 -11.88
CA ILE A 97 -11.05 2.60 -11.10
C ILE A 97 -12.24 3.53 -10.85
N LEU A 98 -12.59 3.71 -9.58
CA LEU A 98 -13.66 4.60 -9.13
C LEU A 98 -13.14 5.99 -8.79
N GLY A 99 -11.86 6.11 -8.44
CA GLY A 99 -11.24 7.38 -8.13
C GLY A 99 -9.74 7.28 -7.91
N ILE A 100 -9.05 8.40 -8.10
CA ILE A 100 -7.63 8.57 -7.81
C ILE A 100 -7.44 9.83 -6.97
N GLY A 101 -6.35 9.90 -6.22
CA GLY A 101 -6.05 11.06 -5.38
C GLY A 101 -4.60 11.15 -4.99
N TYR A 102 -4.23 12.30 -4.44
CA TYR A 102 -2.91 12.59 -3.90
C TYR A 102 -3.01 13.61 -2.76
N ASN A 103 -1.95 13.72 -1.95
CA ASN A 103 -1.93 14.69 -0.85
C ASN A 103 -1.72 16.13 -1.35
N GLY A 104 -2.48 17.07 -0.81
CA GLY A 104 -2.39 18.50 -1.16
C GLY A 104 -3.27 19.35 -0.26
N PHE A 105 -3.32 20.66 -0.51
CA PHE A 105 -4.25 21.54 0.18
C PHE A 105 -5.69 21.33 -0.28
N PRO A 106 -6.69 21.75 0.52
CA PRO A 106 -8.09 21.73 0.11
C PRO A 106 -8.31 22.47 -1.20
N ARG A 107 -9.33 22.02 -1.96
CA ARG A 107 -9.70 22.68 -3.21
C ARG A 107 -10.09 24.14 -2.95
N GLY A 108 -9.63 25.04 -3.83
CA GLY A 108 -9.86 26.49 -3.71
C GLY A 108 -8.81 27.23 -2.90
N CYS A 109 -7.93 26.53 -2.18
CA CYS A 109 -6.76 27.14 -1.56
C CYS A 109 -5.61 27.24 -2.57
N ALA A 110 -5.00 28.42 -2.68
CA ALA A 110 -3.85 28.61 -3.55
C ALA A 110 -2.59 28.01 -2.91
N ASP A 111 -1.89 27.16 -3.66
CA ASP A 111 -0.69 26.48 -3.16
C ASP A 111 0.49 27.42 -2.89
N ASP A 112 0.45 28.64 -3.42
CA ASP A 112 1.46 29.68 -3.20
C ASP A 112 1.18 30.54 -1.96
N LYS A 113 -0.04 30.45 -1.41
CA LYS A 113 -0.47 31.22 -0.23
C LYS A 113 -0.38 30.44 1.08
N LEU A 114 -0.20 29.13 1.00
CA LEU A 114 -0.13 28.25 2.16
C LEU A 114 1.27 27.64 2.30
N PRO A 115 1.79 27.51 3.52
CA PRO A 115 3.15 27.04 3.75
C PRO A 115 3.28 25.53 3.53
N TRP A 116 4.30 25.11 2.77
CA TRP A 116 4.65 23.70 2.59
C TRP A 116 5.69 23.19 3.59
N ALA A 117 6.27 24.08 4.40
CA ALA A 117 7.34 23.74 5.32
C ALA A 117 6.84 22.77 6.40
N LYS A 118 7.67 21.79 6.78
CA LYS A 118 7.35 20.84 7.86
C LYS A 118 7.63 21.42 9.25
N LYS A 119 8.52 22.40 9.36
CA LYS A 119 8.95 23.01 10.61
C LYS A 119 9.06 24.53 10.42
N SER A 120 8.66 25.27 11.44
CA SER A 120 8.83 26.72 11.50
C SER A 120 10.23 27.08 12.00
N ARG A 121 10.77 28.22 11.55
CA ARG A 121 12.03 28.77 12.07
C ARG A 121 11.81 29.55 13.36
N THR A 122 10.64 30.19 13.49
CA THR A 122 10.26 31.04 14.61
C THR A 122 9.50 30.26 15.70
N GLY A 123 9.05 29.05 15.38
CA GLY A 123 8.17 28.24 16.24
C GLY A 123 6.68 28.50 16.01
N ASP A 124 6.32 29.40 15.09
CA ASP A 124 4.93 29.68 14.73
C ASP A 124 4.33 28.50 13.93
N PRO A 125 3.26 27.84 14.43
CA PRO A 125 2.62 26.75 13.72
C PRO A 125 2.10 27.14 12.32
N LEU A 126 1.70 28.40 12.13
CA LEU A 126 1.15 28.93 10.87
C LEU A 126 2.20 29.09 9.76
N GLU A 127 3.49 28.97 10.06
CA GLU A 127 4.54 28.89 9.04
C GLU A 127 4.71 27.47 8.47
N THR A 128 3.91 26.51 8.93
CA THR A 128 4.05 25.10 8.55
C THR A 128 2.78 24.53 7.93
N LYS A 129 2.96 23.49 7.11
CA LYS A 129 1.85 22.71 6.56
C LYS A 129 1.06 21.97 7.65
N TYR A 130 1.69 21.71 8.79
CA TYR A 130 1.19 20.89 9.88
C TYR A 130 1.12 21.74 11.17
N PRO A 131 0.21 22.73 11.21
CA PRO A 131 0.04 23.61 12.38
C PRO A 131 -0.47 22.84 13.62
#